data_AF-A0A8R1I651-F1
#
_entry.id   AF-A0A8R1I651-F1
#
_cell.length_a   1.000
_cell.length_b   1.000
_cell.length_c   1.000
_cell.angle_alpha   90.00
_cell.angle_beta   90.00
_cell.angle_gamma   90.00
#
_symmetry.space_group_name_H-M   'P 1'
#
loop_
_entity.id
_entity.type
_entity.pdbx_description
1 polymer ?
#
loop_
_entity_poly.entity_id
_entity_poly.type
_entity_poly.pdbx_seq_one_letter_code
_entity_poly.pdbx_strand_id
1 'polypeptide(L)'
;MDKIIGLLSKDDWIYTGLLLFSFGASCYVRKIGNNILASGALGFAMAVFIIGSKIMYSLGICTIALIIQQVTSKKKTPLYVFLATFTYLMFVRFAHYILPVNEVASHTNVIQLIITLRIIGITFEEHDAWLHKDDENPTKRYLTEFPTIFEKLAYFYHFCGLFTGPYYTYQMLLDSQNPVLKTWDPTLEVKHRFLRLVWSVPVFVITNHYFPLDTLRSDAIWEVSFPTRLLYAALIFVVFKTRVYSAWAIAESICVILGIGIYPAASNPKIIVGPSDLEVFKQLRNDENVVMNSDAIVNLDIPKVGKKSGCLTGLATKVANEYHTEIAQKMSQIFYIFSKKKKIEDHGEYTKVVAGA
;
A
#
# COMPACT_ATOMS: atom_id res chain seq x y z
N MET A 1 26.01 -19.58 -1.73
CA MET A 1 24.67 -19.12 -1.33
C MET A 1 24.67 -18.52 0.07
N ASP A 2 25.41 -19.09 1.02
CA ASP A 2 25.45 -18.63 2.42
C ASP A 2 25.89 -17.15 2.61
N LYS A 3 26.81 -16.65 1.77
CA LYS A 3 27.21 -15.23 1.77
C LYS A 3 26.12 -14.25 1.30
N ILE A 4 25.14 -14.70 0.51
CA ILE A 4 24.02 -13.87 0.03
C ILE A 4 22.88 -13.92 1.04
N ILE A 5 22.66 -15.07 1.68
CA ILE A 5 21.59 -15.28 2.66
C ILE A 5 21.81 -14.40 3.92
N GLY A 6 23.06 -14.17 4.29
CA GLY A 6 23.42 -13.27 5.40
C GLY A 6 23.31 -11.76 5.13
N LEU A 7 22.93 -11.34 3.92
CA LEU A 7 22.81 -9.91 3.54
C LEU A 7 21.45 -9.29 3.86
N LEU A 8 20.44 -10.12 4.12
CA LEU A 8 19.06 -9.72 4.39
C LEU A 8 18.63 -10.13 5.79
N SER A 9 17.84 -9.28 6.45
CA SER A 9 17.23 -9.62 7.74
C SER A 9 16.22 -10.77 7.59
N LYS A 10 15.92 -11.48 8.68
CA LYS A 10 14.88 -12.52 8.71
C LYS A 10 13.52 -11.98 8.23
N ASP A 11 13.17 -10.76 8.62
CA ASP A 11 11.91 -10.11 8.22
C ASP A 11 11.87 -9.82 6.71
N ASP A 12 13.03 -9.50 6.11
CA ASP A 12 13.13 -9.22 4.68
C ASP A 12 12.95 -10.49 3.84
N TRP A 13 13.44 -11.63 4.34
CA TRP A 13 13.23 -12.94 3.74
C TRP A 13 11.77 -13.39 3.83
N ILE A 14 11.12 -13.23 4.99
CA ILE A 14 9.69 -13.53 5.16
C ILE A 14 8.85 -12.72 4.16
N TYR A 15 9.12 -11.41 4.09
CA TYR A 15 8.41 -10.51 3.20
C TYR A 15 8.68 -10.78 1.71
N THR A 16 9.93 -11.12 1.35
CA THR A 16 10.27 -11.53 -0.03
C THR A 16 9.56 -12.82 -0.41
N GLY A 17 9.54 -13.81 0.49
CA GLY A 17 8.80 -15.06 0.30
C GLY A 17 7.30 -14.80 0.11
N LEU A 18 6.71 -13.91 0.90
CA LEU A 18 5.31 -13.51 0.79
C LEU A 18 4.98 -12.85 -0.56
N LEU A 19 5.85 -11.96 -1.05
CA LEU A 19 5.71 -11.32 -2.37
C LEU A 19 5.81 -12.34 -3.52
N LEU A 20 6.79 -13.24 -3.47
CA LEU A 20 6.96 -14.29 -4.47
C LEU A 20 5.79 -15.26 -4.46
N PHE A 21 5.30 -15.65 -3.29
CA PHE A 21 4.10 -16.46 -3.15
C PHE A 21 2.87 -15.74 -3.71
N SER A 22 2.68 -14.45 -3.41
CA SER A 22 1.58 -13.64 -3.96
C SER A 22 1.66 -13.55 -5.49
N PHE A 23 2.86 -13.41 -6.04
CA PHE A 23 3.09 -13.43 -7.48
C PHE A 23 2.74 -14.78 -8.10
N GLY A 24 3.22 -15.89 -7.55
CA GLY A 24 2.86 -17.23 -8.01
C GLY A 24 1.36 -17.51 -7.91
N ALA A 25 0.73 -17.11 -6.80
CA ALA A 25 -0.70 -17.21 -6.59
C ALA A 25 -1.49 -16.40 -7.64
N SER A 26 -1.01 -15.22 -8.04
CA SER A 26 -1.65 -14.42 -9.08
C SER A 26 -1.71 -15.11 -10.44
N CYS A 27 -0.62 -15.77 -10.83
CA CYS A 27 -0.57 -16.58 -12.05
C CYS A 27 -1.53 -17.78 -11.96
N TYR A 28 -1.64 -18.41 -10.80
CA TYR A 28 -2.55 -19.53 -10.56
C TYR A 28 -4.03 -19.09 -10.60
N VAL A 29 -4.37 -18.00 -9.92
CA VAL A 29 -5.71 -17.41 -9.91
C VAL A 29 -6.13 -16.98 -11.32
N ARG A 30 -5.22 -16.40 -12.11
CA ARG A 30 -5.49 -16.05 -13.52
C ARG A 30 -5.91 -17.28 -14.34
N LYS A 31 -5.25 -18.44 -14.13
CA LYS A 31 -5.55 -19.69 -14.87
C LYS A 31 -6.92 -20.28 -14.53
N ILE A 32 -7.34 -20.22 -13.26
CA ILE A 32 -8.61 -20.81 -12.81
C ILE A 32 -9.80 -19.88 -13.08
N GLY A 33 -9.51 -18.62 -13.38
CA GLY A 33 -10.49 -17.55 -13.45
C GLY A 33 -10.49 -16.79 -12.14
N ASN A 34 -10.18 -15.49 -12.25
CA ASN A 34 -10.18 -14.58 -11.11
C ASN A 34 -11.57 -14.59 -10.46
N ASN A 35 -11.66 -15.01 -9.20
CA ASN A 35 -12.89 -14.99 -8.41
C ASN A 35 -12.61 -14.17 -7.15
N ILE A 36 -13.39 -13.11 -6.94
CA ILE A 36 -13.18 -12.14 -5.86
C ILE A 36 -13.21 -12.81 -4.49
N LEU A 37 -14.17 -13.71 -4.25
CA LEU A 37 -14.33 -14.40 -2.96
C LEU A 37 -13.15 -15.33 -2.68
N ALA A 38 -12.71 -16.10 -3.68
CA ALA A 38 -11.57 -17.01 -3.53
C ALA A 38 -10.26 -16.24 -3.30
N SER A 39 -10.03 -15.16 -4.04
CA SER A 39 -8.88 -14.27 -3.87
C SER A 39 -8.90 -13.55 -2.51
N GLY A 40 -10.08 -13.19 -2.01
CA GLY A 40 -10.27 -12.63 -0.67
C GLY A 40 -9.99 -13.65 0.45
N ALA A 41 -10.48 -14.88 0.30
CA ALA A 41 -10.23 -15.96 1.25
C ALA A 41 -8.73 -16.32 1.31
N LEU A 42 -8.06 -16.36 0.15
CA LEU A 42 -6.61 -16.55 0.07
C LEU A 42 -5.87 -15.45 0.83
N GLY A 43 -6.19 -14.17 0.58
CA GLY A 43 -5.52 -13.07 1.26
C GLY A 43 -5.82 -13.02 2.76
N PHE A 44 -7.02 -13.42 3.19
CA PHE A 44 -7.34 -13.61 4.61
C PHE A 44 -6.47 -14.71 5.23
N ALA A 45 -6.33 -15.87 4.59
CA ALA A 45 -5.47 -16.95 5.06
C ALA A 45 -4.00 -16.51 5.15
N MET A 46 -3.51 -15.75 4.16
CA MET A 46 -2.18 -15.16 4.19
C MET A 46 -2.02 -14.17 5.36
N ALA A 47 -3.04 -13.36 5.64
CA ALA A 47 -3.02 -12.43 6.77
C ALA A 47 -2.94 -13.20 8.09
N VAL A 48 -3.79 -14.22 8.30
CA VAL A 48 -3.74 -15.09 9.49
C VAL A 48 -2.36 -15.70 9.67
N PHE A 49 -1.73 -16.17 8.59
CA PHE A 49 -0.40 -16.75 8.64
C PHE A 49 0.68 -15.76 9.07
N ILE A 50 0.64 -14.51 8.59
CA ILE A 50 1.68 -13.51 8.86
C ILE A 50 1.50 -12.84 10.23
N ILE A 51 0.27 -12.45 10.60
CA ILE A 51 0.02 -11.67 11.83
C ILE A 51 -0.56 -12.49 12.98
N GLY A 52 -0.98 -13.74 12.74
CA GLY A 52 -1.50 -14.63 13.76
C GLY A 52 -2.73 -14.07 14.48
N SER A 53 -2.74 -14.13 15.81
CA SER A 53 -3.83 -13.63 16.66
C SER A 53 -4.09 -12.12 16.53
N LYS A 54 -3.12 -11.35 16.03
CA LYS A 54 -3.28 -9.90 15.83
C LYS A 54 -4.28 -9.57 14.72
N ILE A 55 -4.76 -10.56 13.94
CA ILE A 55 -5.84 -10.35 12.97
C ILE A 55 -7.16 -9.91 13.61
N MET A 56 -7.32 -10.12 14.92
CA MET A 56 -8.50 -9.65 15.65
C MET A 56 -8.66 -8.12 15.58
N TYR A 57 -7.56 -7.37 15.50
CA TYR A 57 -7.63 -5.91 15.31
C TYR A 57 -8.22 -5.55 13.94
N SER A 58 -7.77 -6.21 12.86
CA SER A 58 -8.30 -5.95 11.52
C SER A 58 -9.75 -6.44 11.36
N LEU A 59 -10.11 -7.55 12.00
CA LEU A 59 -11.51 -8.03 12.02
C LEU A 59 -12.44 -7.09 12.81
N GLY A 60 -11.94 -6.50 13.89
CA GLY A 60 -12.68 -5.53 14.69
C GLY A 60 -13.10 -4.32 13.86
N ILE A 61 -12.16 -3.71 13.12
CA ILE A 61 -12.50 -2.56 12.27
C ILE A 61 -13.45 -2.93 11.13
N CYS A 62 -13.26 -4.09 10.48
CA CYS A 62 -14.12 -4.54 9.41
C CYS A 62 -15.56 -4.71 9.91
N THR A 63 -15.74 -5.35 11.07
CA THR A 63 -17.05 -5.57 11.66
C THR A 63 -17.75 -4.25 12.01
N ILE A 64 -17.06 -3.33 12.68
CA ILE A 64 -17.60 -2.01 13.03
C ILE A 64 -18.04 -1.26 11.77
N ALA A 65 -17.19 -1.22 10.74
CA ALA A 65 -17.49 -0.53 9.50
C ALA A 65 -18.70 -1.15 8.76
N LEU A 66 -18.77 -2.48 8.69
CA LEU A 66 -19.89 -3.18 8.05
C LEU A 66 -21.22 -2.94 8.77
N ILE A 67 -21.22 -2.94 10.11
CA ILE A 67 -22.40 -2.60 10.91
C ILE A 67 -22.86 -1.17 10.59
N ILE A 68 -21.95 -0.20 10.59
CA ILE A 68 -22.29 1.20 10.26
C ILE A 68 -22.87 1.31 8.86
N GLN A 69 -22.29 0.61 7.87
CA GLN A 69 -22.76 0.61 6.49
C GLN A 69 -24.17 0.01 6.30
N GLN A 70 -24.58 -0.90 7.19
CA GLN A 70 -25.91 -1.52 7.17
C GLN A 70 -26.97 -0.67 7.90
N VAL A 71 -26.61 -0.12 9.07
CA VAL A 71 -27.56 0.58 9.95
C VAL A 71 -27.78 2.03 9.54
N THR A 72 -26.78 2.68 8.93
CA THR A 72 -26.82 4.12 8.64
C THR A 72 -27.43 4.42 7.28
N SER A 73 -28.21 5.51 7.20
CA SER A 73 -28.70 6.04 5.92
C SER A 73 -27.54 6.33 4.94
N LYS A 74 -27.68 5.91 3.68
CA LYS A 74 -26.66 6.02 2.63
C LYS A 74 -26.05 7.42 2.46
N LYS A 75 -26.82 8.47 2.77
CA LYS A 75 -26.35 9.87 2.72
C LYS A 75 -25.24 10.19 3.72
N LYS A 76 -25.29 9.64 4.93
CA LYS A 76 -24.35 9.98 6.02
C LYS A 76 -23.30 8.89 6.26
N THR A 77 -23.44 7.74 5.62
CA THR A 77 -22.56 6.57 5.82
C THR A 77 -21.06 6.90 5.71
N PRO A 78 -20.57 7.66 4.70
CA PRO A 78 -19.14 7.95 4.59
C PRO A 78 -18.59 8.71 5.79
N LEU A 79 -19.34 9.69 6.32
CA LEU A 79 -18.92 10.47 7.48
C LEU A 79 -18.79 9.60 8.73
N TYR A 80 -19.78 8.75 9.01
CA TYR A 80 -19.75 7.88 10.19
C TYR A 80 -18.67 6.81 10.08
N VAL A 81 -18.50 6.19 8.91
CA VAL A 81 -17.41 5.22 8.69
C VAL A 81 -16.05 5.89 8.84
N PHE A 82 -15.87 7.09 8.29
CA PHE A 82 -14.63 7.85 8.43
C PHE A 82 -14.32 8.18 9.89
N LEU A 83 -15.29 8.68 10.65
CA LEU A 83 -15.12 9.00 12.06
C LEU A 83 -14.84 7.74 12.90
N ALA A 84 -15.56 6.64 12.66
CA ALA A 84 -15.38 5.40 13.39
C ALA A 84 -14.02 4.75 13.09
N THR A 85 -13.61 4.71 11.82
CA THR A 85 -12.30 4.16 11.42
C THR A 85 -11.15 4.98 12.00
N PHE A 86 -11.23 6.31 11.96
CA PHE A 86 -10.20 7.16 12.55
C PHE A 86 -10.13 7.02 14.08
N THR A 87 -11.28 6.98 14.76
CA THR A 87 -11.36 6.77 16.21
C THR A 87 -10.78 5.40 16.60
N TYR A 88 -11.09 4.35 15.84
CA TYR A 88 -10.55 3.01 16.06
C TYR A 88 -9.03 2.98 15.88
N LEU A 89 -8.50 3.59 14.81
CA LEU A 89 -7.05 3.67 14.59
C LEU A 89 -6.34 4.42 15.73
N MET A 90 -6.91 5.52 16.21
CA MET A 90 -6.39 6.23 17.38
C MET A 90 -6.41 5.34 18.62
N PHE A 91 -7.51 4.65 18.89
CA PHE A 91 -7.60 3.72 20.02
C PHE A 91 -6.53 2.63 19.95
N VAL A 92 -6.39 1.93 18.82
CA VAL A 92 -5.36 0.88 18.64
C VAL A 92 -3.95 1.44 18.82
N ARG A 93 -3.70 2.67 18.36
CA ARG A 93 -2.40 3.33 18.51
C ARG A 93 -2.06 3.71 19.94
N PHE A 94 -3.05 3.95 20.80
CA PHE A 94 -2.84 4.25 22.22
C PHE A 94 -3.11 3.06 23.14
N ALA A 95 -3.58 1.93 22.61
CA ALA A 95 -3.98 0.78 23.40
C ALA A 95 -2.82 0.21 24.24
N HIS A 96 -1.57 0.26 23.76
CA HIS A 96 -0.41 -0.21 24.51
C HIS A 96 -0.07 0.64 25.75
N TYR A 97 -0.57 1.87 25.84
CA TYR A 97 -0.44 2.70 27.04
C TYR A 97 -1.47 2.34 28.12
N ILE A 98 -2.58 1.72 27.73
CA ILE A 98 -3.75 1.49 28.60
C ILE A 98 -3.90 0.00 28.94
N LEU A 99 -3.52 -0.89 28.03
CA LEU A 99 -3.63 -2.34 28.15
C LEU A 99 -2.25 -2.99 28.07
N PRO A 100 -2.00 -4.11 28.79
CA PRO A 100 -0.77 -4.88 28.71
C PRO A 100 -0.71 -5.69 27.39
N VAL A 101 -0.70 -4.96 26.28
CA VAL A 101 -0.68 -5.50 24.92
C VAL A 101 0.68 -5.20 24.32
N ASN A 102 1.32 -6.22 23.74
CA ASN A 102 2.58 -6.04 23.03
C ASN A 102 2.41 -5.07 21.85
N GLU A 103 3.42 -4.24 21.61
CA GLU A 103 3.40 -3.25 20.52
C GLU A 103 2.98 -3.90 19.19
N VAL A 104 2.10 -3.22 18.46
CA VAL A 104 1.56 -3.72 17.20
C VAL A 104 2.71 -3.85 16.20
N ALA A 105 2.95 -5.08 15.74
CA ALA A 105 4.07 -5.37 14.84
C ALA A 105 3.93 -4.58 13.53
N SER A 106 5.06 -4.16 12.95
CA SER A 106 5.11 -3.38 11.70
C SER A 106 4.22 -3.95 10.59
N HIS A 107 4.19 -5.28 10.42
CA HIS A 107 3.33 -5.95 9.43
C HIS A 107 1.83 -5.82 9.69
N THR A 108 1.41 -5.85 10.97
CA THR A 108 0.00 -5.65 11.35
C THR A 108 -0.46 -4.23 11.05
N ASN A 109 0.40 -3.22 11.25
CA ASN A 109 0.07 -1.83 10.94
C ASN A 109 -0.16 -1.63 9.44
N VAL A 110 0.68 -2.23 8.58
CA VAL A 110 0.53 -2.13 7.12
C VAL A 110 -0.81 -2.73 6.65
N ILE A 111 -1.15 -3.93 7.11
CA ILE A 111 -2.41 -4.59 6.77
C ILE A 111 -3.61 -3.77 7.27
N GLN A 112 -3.53 -3.27 8.51
CA GLN A 112 -4.56 -2.42 9.11
C GLN A 112 -4.78 -1.14 8.29
N LEU A 113 -3.71 -0.50 7.82
CA LEU A 113 -3.77 0.71 7.01
C LEU A 113 -4.48 0.44 5.66
N ILE A 114 -4.07 -0.61 4.94
CA ILE A 114 -4.66 -0.97 3.65
C ILE A 114 -6.14 -1.33 3.79
N ILE A 115 -6.50 -2.14 4.79
CA ILE A 115 -7.90 -2.50 5.06
C ILE A 115 -8.71 -1.24 5.37
N THR A 116 -8.19 -0.33 6.20
CA THR A 116 -8.89 0.92 6.52
C THR A 116 -9.11 1.77 5.27
N LEU A 117 -8.10 1.87 4.40
CA LEU A 117 -8.22 2.59 3.13
C LEU A 117 -9.28 1.97 2.22
N ARG A 118 -9.34 0.63 2.13
CA ARG A 118 -10.36 -0.09 1.35
C ARG A 118 -11.77 0.11 1.90
N ILE A 119 -11.93 0.08 3.22
CA ILE A 119 -13.19 0.35 3.91
C ILE A 119 -13.70 1.75 3.57
N ILE A 120 -12.86 2.77 3.75
CA ILE A 120 -13.22 4.16 3.44
C ILE A 120 -13.52 4.30 1.95
N GLY A 121 -12.66 3.73 1.10
CA GLY A 121 -12.79 3.74 -0.35
C GLY A 121 -14.14 3.25 -0.85
N ILE A 122 -14.48 2.00 -0.51
CA ILE A 122 -15.73 1.39 -0.97
C ILE A 122 -16.95 2.13 -0.40
N THR A 123 -16.84 2.69 0.81
CA THR A 123 -17.94 3.47 1.40
C THR A 123 -18.23 4.73 0.59
N PHE A 124 -17.19 5.43 0.13
CA PHE A 124 -17.36 6.58 -0.76
C PHE A 124 -17.84 6.16 -2.15
N GLU A 125 -17.36 5.05 -2.71
CA GLU A 125 -17.83 4.53 -4.00
C GLU A 125 -19.34 4.18 -3.96
N GLU A 126 -19.80 3.50 -2.91
CA GLU A 126 -21.22 3.18 -2.73
C GLU A 126 -22.08 4.44 -2.53
N HIS A 127 -21.58 5.42 -1.77
CA HIS A 127 -22.30 6.67 -1.55
C HIS A 127 -22.44 7.48 -2.84
N ASP A 128 -21.35 7.65 -3.59
CA ASP A 128 -21.33 8.38 -4.85
C ASP A 128 -22.29 7.72 -5.86
N ALA A 129 -22.25 6.39 -5.98
CA ALA A 129 -23.11 5.63 -6.88
C ALA A 129 -24.58 5.69 -6.48
N TRP A 130 -24.88 5.69 -5.17
CA TRP A 130 -26.25 5.85 -4.69
C TRP A 130 -26.80 7.25 -4.98
N LEU A 131 -25.98 8.29 -4.86
CA LEU A 131 -26.39 9.68 -5.09
C LEU A 131 -26.67 9.97 -6.57
N HIS A 132 -25.92 9.33 -7.47
CA HIS A 132 -25.99 9.56 -8.93
C HIS A 132 -26.61 8.38 -9.69
N LYS A 133 -27.41 7.56 -9.00
CA LYS A 133 -28.04 6.37 -9.60
C LYS A 133 -28.96 6.69 -10.80
N ASP A 134 -29.51 7.91 -10.82
CA ASP A 134 -30.45 8.40 -11.84
C ASP A 134 -29.76 9.39 -12.82
N ASP A 135 -28.42 9.49 -12.77
CA ASP A 135 -27.65 10.37 -13.66
C ASP A 135 -27.47 9.71 -15.04
N GLU A 136 -28.16 10.25 -16.05
CA GLU A 136 -28.11 9.74 -17.42
C GLU A 136 -26.77 10.04 -18.13
N ASN A 137 -26.07 11.11 -17.72
CA ASN A 137 -24.82 11.55 -18.35
C ASN A 137 -23.72 11.73 -17.29
N PRO A 138 -23.25 10.62 -16.69
CA PRO A 138 -22.29 10.67 -15.60
C PRO A 138 -20.97 11.28 -16.07
N THR A 139 -20.62 12.42 -15.49
CA THR A 139 -19.32 13.10 -15.74
C THR A 139 -18.14 12.37 -15.09
N LYS A 140 -18.44 11.49 -14.12
CA LYS A 140 -17.48 10.68 -13.37
C LYS A 140 -17.90 9.22 -13.42
N ARG A 141 -16.93 8.32 -13.33
CA ARG A 141 -17.17 6.90 -13.18
C ARG A 141 -17.75 6.55 -11.80
N TYR A 142 -18.90 5.89 -11.79
CA TYR A 142 -19.54 5.36 -10.59
C TYR A 142 -19.46 3.83 -10.51
N LEU A 143 -19.77 3.32 -9.32
CA LEU A 143 -19.85 1.89 -9.07
C LEU A 143 -20.98 1.26 -9.90
N THR A 144 -20.67 0.22 -10.67
CA THR A 144 -21.63 -0.47 -11.55
C THR A 144 -22.50 -1.48 -10.82
N GLU A 145 -21.97 -2.09 -9.75
CA GLU A 145 -22.66 -3.12 -8.98
C GLU A 145 -22.38 -2.96 -7.49
N PHE A 146 -23.45 -2.97 -6.68
CA PHE A 146 -23.32 -2.85 -5.23
C PHE A 146 -22.84 -4.17 -4.61
N PRO A 147 -21.72 -4.16 -3.85
CA PRO A 147 -21.17 -5.37 -3.25
C PRO A 147 -22.04 -5.92 -2.12
N THR A 148 -22.10 -7.25 -2.06
CA THR A 148 -22.58 -7.98 -0.89
C THR A 148 -21.60 -7.87 0.28
N ILE A 149 -22.03 -8.22 1.50
CA ILE A 149 -21.17 -8.20 2.70
C ILE A 149 -19.94 -9.10 2.52
N PHE A 150 -20.12 -10.27 1.90
CA PHE A 150 -19.04 -11.21 1.65
C PHE A 150 -18.05 -10.68 0.61
N GLU A 151 -18.52 -10.00 -0.43
CA GLU A 151 -17.63 -9.35 -1.41
C GLU A 151 -16.87 -8.18 -0.81
N LYS A 152 -17.49 -7.40 0.10
CA LYS A 152 -16.79 -6.36 0.85
C LYS A 152 -15.66 -6.96 1.70
N LEU A 153 -15.95 -8.02 2.45
CA LEU A 153 -14.94 -8.72 3.25
C LEU A 153 -13.83 -9.30 2.37
N ALA A 154 -14.20 -9.92 1.26
CA ALA A 154 -13.26 -10.46 0.29
C ALA A 154 -12.39 -9.37 -0.33
N TYR A 155 -12.96 -8.19 -0.62
CA TYR A 155 -12.22 -7.03 -1.10
C TYR A 155 -11.26 -6.48 -0.04
N PHE A 156 -11.69 -6.35 1.22
CA PHE A 156 -10.83 -5.89 2.32
C PHE A 156 -9.58 -6.76 2.44
N TYR A 157 -9.75 -8.08 2.40
CA TYR A 157 -8.68 -9.06 2.49
C TYR A 157 -8.16 -9.55 1.13
N HIS A 158 -8.48 -8.89 0.02
CA HIS A 158 -8.04 -9.33 -1.29
C HIS A 158 -6.50 -9.31 -1.36
N PHE A 159 -5.88 -10.45 -1.73
CA PHE A 159 -4.43 -10.62 -1.58
C PHE A 159 -3.60 -9.64 -2.43
N CYS A 160 -4.04 -9.23 -3.63
CA CYS A 160 -3.33 -8.17 -4.37
C CYS A 160 -3.33 -6.89 -3.53
N GLY A 161 -2.16 -6.30 -3.29
CA GLY A 161 -2.05 -5.02 -2.57
C GLY A 161 -2.29 -5.08 -1.06
N LEU A 162 -2.56 -6.26 -0.47
CA LEU A 162 -2.84 -6.38 0.97
C LEU A 162 -1.60 -6.09 1.83
N PHE A 163 -0.47 -6.69 1.46
CA PHE A 163 0.78 -6.56 2.21
C PHE A 163 1.66 -5.46 1.67
N THR A 164 1.61 -5.25 0.36
CA THR A 164 2.31 -4.18 -0.37
C THR A 164 1.70 -4.07 -1.74
N GLY A 165 1.47 -2.84 -2.18
CA GLY A 165 1.03 -2.56 -3.52
C GLY A 165 0.19 -1.31 -3.64
N PRO A 166 -0.13 -0.96 -4.90
CA PRO A 166 -1.01 0.14 -5.18
C PRO A 166 -2.41 -0.12 -4.61
N TYR A 167 -2.98 0.92 -4.01
CA TYR A 167 -4.41 0.97 -3.78
C TYR A 167 -5.18 1.01 -5.10
N TYR A 168 -6.19 0.18 -5.21
CA TYR A 168 -7.15 0.15 -6.31
C TYR A 168 -8.57 0.21 -5.74
N THR A 169 -9.51 0.70 -6.52
CA THR A 169 -10.92 0.84 -6.12
C THR A 169 -11.70 -0.46 -6.31
N TYR A 170 -12.87 -0.59 -5.68
CA TYR A 170 -13.70 -1.77 -5.85
C TYR A 170 -14.21 -1.89 -7.29
N GLN A 171 -14.53 -0.77 -7.95
CA GLN A 171 -14.90 -0.78 -9.37
C GLN A 171 -13.78 -1.36 -10.26
N MET A 172 -12.51 -1.03 -10.01
CA MET A 172 -11.38 -1.62 -10.77
C MET A 172 -11.29 -3.14 -10.57
N LEU A 173 -11.64 -3.63 -9.38
CA LEU A 173 -11.70 -5.07 -9.11
C LEU A 173 -12.85 -5.73 -9.87
N LEU A 174 -14.02 -5.10 -9.95
CA LEU A 174 -15.13 -5.62 -10.77
C LEU A 174 -14.76 -5.67 -12.26
N ASP A 175 -14.06 -4.66 -12.78
CA ASP A 175 -13.64 -4.65 -14.18
C ASP A 175 -12.68 -5.77 -14.53
N SER A 176 -11.82 -6.16 -13.58
CA SER A 176 -10.87 -7.26 -13.75
C SER A 176 -11.54 -8.61 -13.99
N GLN A 177 -12.84 -8.72 -13.73
CA GLN A 177 -13.64 -9.93 -13.99
C GLN A 177 -14.04 -10.09 -15.47
N ASN A 178 -13.77 -9.07 -16.31
CA ASN A 178 -14.11 -9.11 -17.73
C ASN A 178 -13.41 -10.29 -18.45
N PRO A 179 -14.16 -11.16 -19.17
CA PRO A 179 -13.59 -12.28 -19.92
C PRO A 179 -12.45 -11.90 -20.89
N VAL A 180 -12.50 -10.72 -21.53
CA VAL A 180 -11.46 -10.23 -22.45
C VAL A 180 -10.08 -10.16 -21.77
N LEU A 181 -10.04 -9.85 -20.48
CA LEU A 181 -8.79 -9.74 -19.73
C LEU A 181 -8.18 -11.12 -19.41
N LYS A 182 -8.96 -12.21 -19.52
CA LYS A 182 -8.45 -13.57 -19.35
C LYS A 182 -7.60 -14.01 -20.53
N THR A 183 -7.99 -13.62 -21.75
CA THR A 183 -7.31 -13.97 -23.00
C THR A 183 -6.16 -13.01 -23.33
N TRP A 184 -6.21 -11.78 -22.84
CA TRP A 184 -5.13 -10.80 -22.99
C TRP A 184 -3.78 -11.30 -22.41
N ASP A 185 -2.65 -10.93 -23.01
CA ASP A 185 -1.32 -11.28 -22.53
C ASP A 185 -0.72 -10.17 -21.63
N PRO A 186 -0.45 -10.43 -20.33
CA PRO A 186 0.13 -9.44 -19.44
C PRO A 186 1.66 -9.34 -19.54
N THR A 187 2.31 -10.23 -20.30
CA THR A 187 3.77 -10.45 -20.22
C THR A 187 4.57 -9.20 -20.52
N LEU A 188 4.15 -8.42 -21.52
CA LEU A 188 4.83 -7.17 -21.88
C LEU A 188 4.79 -6.14 -20.75
N GLU A 189 3.62 -5.95 -20.14
CA GLU A 189 3.41 -5.01 -19.04
C GLU A 189 4.14 -5.43 -17.76
N VAL A 190 4.21 -6.74 -17.50
CA VAL A 190 4.99 -7.31 -16.38
C VAL A 190 6.49 -7.13 -16.64
N LYS A 191 6.97 -7.37 -17.87
CA LYS A 191 8.39 -7.23 -18.23
C LYS A 191 8.90 -5.80 -18.00
N HIS A 192 8.13 -4.78 -18.39
CA HIS A 192 8.50 -3.38 -18.14
C HIS A 192 8.65 -3.07 -16.64
N ARG A 193 7.80 -3.65 -15.79
CA ARG A 193 7.88 -3.48 -14.33
C ARG A 193 9.06 -4.24 -13.74
N PHE A 194 9.32 -5.44 -14.23
CA PHE A 194 10.48 -6.25 -13.82
C PHE A 194 11.81 -5.61 -14.21
N LEU A 195 11.86 -4.82 -15.28
CA LEU A 195 13.06 -4.05 -15.63
C LEU A 195 13.47 -3.07 -14.51
N ARG A 196 12.52 -2.58 -13.70
CA ARG A 196 12.84 -1.76 -12.52
C ARG A 196 13.55 -2.57 -11.43
N LEU A 197 13.27 -3.87 -11.32
CA LEU A 197 13.95 -4.76 -10.37
C LEU A 197 15.42 -4.94 -10.70
N VAL A 198 15.77 -4.91 -11.99
CA VAL A 198 17.15 -5.12 -12.47
C VAL A 198 18.12 -4.11 -11.86
N TRP A 199 17.68 -2.87 -11.61
CA TRP A 199 18.51 -1.88 -10.94
C TRP A 199 18.17 -1.73 -9.45
N SER A 200 16.90 -1.82 -9.05
CA SER A 200 16.50 -1.55 -7.67
C SER A 200 16.97 -2.62 -6.70
N VAL A 201 16.98 -3.89 -7.10
CA VAL A 201 17.40 -5.01 -6.24
C VAL A 201 18.91 -5.00 -6.00
N PRO A 202 19.79 -4.88 -7.02
CA PRO A 202 21.22 -4.79 -6.78
C PRO A 202 21.60 -3.59 -5.91
N VAL A 203 21.03 -2.41 -6.16
CA VAL A 203 21.30 -1.23 -5.34
C VAL A 203 20.83 -1.45 -3.90
N PHE A 204 19.66 -2.05 -3.70
CA PHE A 204 19.18 -2.41 -2.35
C PHE A 204 20.16 -3.37 -1.65
N VAL A 205 20.54 -4.48 -2.29
CA VAL A 205 21.41 -5.50 -1.68
C VAL A 205 22.79 -4.93 -1.36
N ILE A 206 23.40 -4.20 -2.29
CA ILE A 206 24.73 -3.59 -2.11
C ILE A 206 24.66 -2.55 -0.98
N THR A 207 23.70 -1.64 -1.02
CA THR A 207 23.63 -0.56 -0.03
C THR A 207 23.25 -1.10 1.35
N ASN A 208 22.36 -2.09 1.43
CA ASN A 208 21.99 -2.73 2.70
C ASN A 208 23.15 -3.53 3.32
N HIS A 209 24.03 -4.10 2.49
CA HIS A 209 25.23 -4.79 2.97
C HIS A 209 26.22 -3.84 3.65
N TYR A 210 26.52 -2.71 3.00
CA TYR A 210 27.49 -1.74 3.51
C TYR A 210 26.91 -0.82 4.58
N PHE A 211 25.61 -0.52 4.50
CA PHE A 211 24.91 0.41 5.37
C PHE A 211 23.67 -0.27 5.96
N PRO A 212 23.85 -1.25 6.86
CA PRO A 212 22.73 -1.95 7.48
C PRO A 212 21.96 -1.04 8.43
N LEU A 213 20.63 -1.15 8.40
CA LEU A 213 19.74 -0.33 9.23
C LEU A 213 20.04 -0.42 10.74
N ASP A 214 20.52 -1.58 11.19
CA ASP A 214 20.75 -1.83 12.61
C ASP A 214 21.91 -1.00 13.18
N THR A 215 22.90 -0.64 12.36
CA THR A 215 23.98 0.25 12.79
C THR A 215 23.45 1.64 13.12
N LEU A 216 22.40 2.12 12.43
CA LEU A 216 21.78 3.41 12.75
C LEU A 216 21.00 3.38 14.07
N ARG A 217 20.54 2.21 14.50
CA ARG A 217 19.89 2.00 15.80
C ARG A 217 20.90 1.79 16.93
N SER A 218 22.14 1.42 16.58
CA SER A 218 23.21 1.16 17.54
C SER A 218 23.86 2.45 18.03
N ASP A 219 24.44 2.40 19.24
CA ASP A 219 25.15 3.54 19.79
C ASP A 219 26.46 3.88 19.04
N ALA A 220 26.96 2.97 18.20
CA ALA A 220 28.19 3.17 17.42
C ALA A 220 28.09 4.34 16.41
N ILE A 221 26.87 4.72 15.98
CA ILE A 221 26.66 5.86 15.09
C ILE A 221 27.00 7.20 15.77
N TRP A 222 27.08 7.24 17.10
CA TRP A 222 27.43 8.46 17.86
C TRP A 222 28.92 8.73 17.88
N GLU A 223 29.75 7.71 17.74
CA GLU A 223 31.22 7.82 17.79
C GLU A 223 31.82 8.40 16.49
N VAL A 224 31.05 8.43 15.40
CA VAL A 224 31.52 8.95 14.10
C VAL A 224 31.22 10.45 13.95
N SER A 225 31.98 11.15 13.10
CA SER A 225 31.79 12.59 12.86
C SER A 225 30.41 12.92 12.24
N PHE A 226 29.89 14.13 12.50
CA PHE A 226 28.59 14.59 12.01
C PHE A 226 28.39 14.46 10.49
N PRO A 227 29.34 14.83 9.60
CA PRO A 227 29.17 14.65 8.15
C PRO A 227 29.00 13.19 7.75
N THR A 228 29.71 12.28 8.41
CA THR A 228 29.59 10.83 8.19
C THR A 228 28.22 10.32 8.61
N ARG A 229 27.65 10.83 9.72
CA ARG A 229 26.27 10.49 10.14
C ARG A 229 25.24 10.94 9.11
N LEU A 230 25.41 12.15 8.55
CA LEU A 230 24.51 12.67 7.52
C LEU A 230 24.58 11.83 6.23
N LEU A 231 25.80 11.48 5.79
CA LEU A 231 25.99 10.58 4.65
C LEU A 231 25.38 9.19 4.91
N TYR A 232 25.57 8.65 6.11
CA TYR A 232 24.98 7.37 6.49
C TYR A 232 23.45 7.42 6.46
N ALA A 233 22.84 8.48 7.00
CA ALA A 233 21.40 8.70 6.94
C ALA A 233 20.89 8.80 5.49
N ALA A 234 21.62 9.49 4.61
CA ALA A 234 21.29 9.57 3.19
C ALA A 234 21.37 8.20 2.48
N LEU A 235 22.34 7.35 2.84
CA LEU A 235 22.48 6.01 2.26
C LEU A 235 21.39 5.05 2.76
N ILE A 236 21.01 5.14 4.03
CA ILE A 236 19.86 4.40 4.57
C ILE A 236 18.56 4.81 3.86
N PHE A 237 18.40 6.08 3.51
CA PHE A 237 17.28 6.51 2.68
C PHE A 237 17.26 5.83 1.31
N VAL A 238 18.43 5.63 0.67
CA VAL A 238 18.55 4.86 -0.57
C VAL A 238 18.14 3.40 -0.35
N VAL A 239 18.56 2.76 0.75
CA VAL A 239 18.14 1.38 1.11
C VAL A 239 16.62 1.28 1.19
N PHE A 240 15.98 2.18 1.94
CA PHE A 240 14.52 2.15 2.07
C PHE A 240 13.80 2.40 0.75
N LYS A 241 14.24 3.38 -0.05
CA LYS A 241 13.61 3.68 -1.34
C LYS A 241 13.73 2.51 -2.32
N THR A 242 14.91 1.93 -2.43
CA THR A 242 15.16 0.81 -3.35
C THR A 242 14.43 -0.47 -2.92
N ARG A 243 14.30 -0.70 -1.61
CA ARG A 243 13.42 -1.75 -1.05
C ARG A 243 11.97 -1.55 -1.46
N VAL A 244 11.41 -0.36 -1.23
CA VAL A 244 10.00 -0.05 -1.56
C VAL A 244 9.76 -0.16 -3.06
N TYR A 245 10.64 0.39 -3.89
CA TYR A 245 10.51 0.32 -5.36
C TYR A 245 10.54 -1.11 -5.89
N SER A 246 11.38 -1.97 -5.29
CA SER A 246 11.44 -3.39 -5.65
C SER A 246 10.12 -4.09 -5.33
N ALA A 247 9.62 -3.91 -4.11
CA ALA A 247 8.37 -4.53 -3.69
C ALA A 247 7.16 -4.01 -4.50
N TRP A 248 7.14 -2.72 -4.82
CA TRP A 248 6.08 -2.09 -5.59
C TRP A 248 6.03 -2.59 -7.03
N ALA A 249 7.18 -2.84 -7.66
CA ALA A 249 7.23 -3.41 -9.00
C ALA A 249 6.61 -4.82 -9.07
N ILE A 250 6.84 -5.65 -8.06
CA ILE A 250 6.21 -6.97 -7.96
C ILE A 250 4.71 -6.81 -7.69
N ALA A 251 4.33 -5.92 -6.78
CA ALA A 251 2.92 -5.70 -6.44
C ALA A 251 2.06 -5.16 -7.60
N GLU A 252 2.58 -4.21 -8.37
CA GLU A 252 1.92 -3.75 -9.59
C GLU A 252 1.78 -4.90 -10.61
N SER A 253 2.83 -5.72 -10.74
CA SER A 253 2.79 -6.88 -11.64
C SER A 253 1.71 -7.88 -11.23
N ILE A 254 1.51 -8.13 -9.92
CA ILE A 254 0.43 -8.97 -9.40
C ILE A 254 -0.94 -8.44 -9.86
N CYS A 255 -1.18 -7.14 -9.71
CA CYS A 255 -2.46 -6.56 -10.10
C CYS A 255 -2.66 -6.58 -11.63
N VAL A 256 -1.61 -6.36 -12.44
CA VAL A 256 -1.66 -6.52 -13.91
C VAL A 256 -1.98 -7.97 -14.31
N ILE A 257 -1.37 -8.95 -13.63
CA ILE A 257 -1.65 -10.38 -13.88
C ILE A 257 -3.11 -10.72 -13.55
N LEU A 258 -3.72 -10.05 -12.58
CA LEU A 258 -5.14 -10.23 -12.27
C LEU A 258 -6.08 -9.39 -13.14
N GLY A 259 -5.56 -8.58 -14.06
CA GLY A 259 -6.36 -7.68 -14.91
C GLY A 259 -6.87 -6.44 -14.17
N ILE A 260 -6.37 -6.15 -12.98
CA ILE A 260 -6.79 -4.99 -12.19
C ILE A 260 -6.14 -3.72 -12.76
N GLY A 261 -6.96 -2.74 -13.13
CA GLY A 261 -6.49 -1.46 -13.65
C GLY A 261 -6.02 -1.50 -15.10
N ILE A 262 -6.44 -2.51 -15.87
CA ILE A 262 -6.18 -2.63 -17.30
C ILE A 262 -7.38 -2.12 -18.09
N TYR A 263 -7.15 -1.15 -18.97
CA TYR A 263 -8.18 -0.50 -19.77
C TYR A 263 -7.71 -0.22 -21.20
N PRO A 264 -8.61 -0.10 -22.18
CA PRO A 264 -8.26 0.40 -23.51
C PRO A 264 -7.49 1.72 -23.44
N ALA A 265 -6.35 1.82 -24.11
CA ALA A 265 -5.51 3.02 -24.10
C ALA A 265 -6.27 4.28 -24.57
N ALA A 266 -7.19 4.09 -25.52
CA ALA A 266 -8.06 5.14 -26.05
C ALA A 266 -9.03 5.74 -25.01
N SER A 267 -9.30 5.03 -23.90
CA SER A 267 -10.19 5.51 -22.82
C SER A 267 -9.50 6.46 -21.82
N ASN A 268 -8.24 6.80 -22.07
CA ASN A 268 -7.41 7.68 -21.24
C ASN A 268 -7.49 7.34 -19.74
N PRO A 269 -7.05 6.13 -19.35
CA PRO A 269 -7.14 5.67 -17.98
C PRO A 269 -6.29 6.54 -17.04
N LYS A 270 -6.88 6.91 -15.91
CA LYS A 270 -6.24 7.68 -14.84
C LYS A 270 -6.00 6.81 -13.61
N ILE A 271 -4.94 7.15 -12.89
CA ILE A 271 -4.52 6.50 -11.65
C ILE A 271 -5.68 6.47 -10.65
N ILE A 272 -6.01 5.28 -10.13
CA ILE A 272 -7.09 5.00 -9.12
C ILE A 272 -8.52 5.25 -9.61
N VAL A 273 -8.73 6.01 -10.70
CA VAL A 273 -10.06 6.31 -11.25
C VAL A 273 -10.47 5.31 -12.34
N GLY A 274 -9.50 4.83 -13.12
CA GLY A 274 -9.74 4.02 -14.32
C GLY A 274 -10.06 4.91 -15.54
N PRO A 275 -10.88 4.46 -16.50
CA PRO A 275 -11.14 5.14 -17.76
C PRO A 275 -11.80 6.50 -17.52
N SER A 276 -11.28 7.54 -18.17
CA SER A 276 -11.86 8.88 -18.12
C SER A 276 -12.98 9.04 -19.13
N ASP A 277 -12.78 8.49 -20.33
CA ASP A 277 -13.71 8.59 -21.45
C ASP A 277 -14.63 7.37 -21.43
N LEU A 278 -15.77 7.51 -20.73
CA LEU A 278 -16.69 6.41 -20.44
C LEU A 278 -17.35 5.84 -21.71
N GLU A 279 -17.65 6.69 -22.70
CA GLU A 279 -18.26 6.24 -23.96
C GLU A 279 -17.31 5.40 -24.80
N VAL A 280 -16.05 5.84 -24.93
CA VAL A 280 -14.98 5.07 -25.60
C VAL A 280 -14.73 3.77 -24.85
N PHE A 281 -14.72 3.81 -23.51
CA PHE A 281 -14.58 2.60 -22.71
C PHE A 281 -15.73 1.61 -22.94
N LYS A 282 -16.99 2.05 -22.94
CA LYS A 282 -18.15 1.18 -23.20
C LYS A 282 -18.06 0.49 -24.55
N GLN A 283 -17.60 1.21 -25.59
CA GLN A 283 -17.46 0.66 -26.94
C GLN A 283 -16.32 -0.36 -27.05
N LEU A 284 -15.18 -0.09 -26.42
CA LEU A 284 -13.96 -0.88 -26.59
C LEU A 284 -13.75 -1.95 -25.50
N ARG A 285 -14.56 -1.96 -24.43
CA ARG A 285 -14.38 -2.86 -23.27
C ARG A 285 -14.43 -4.35 -23.64
N ASN A 286 -15.16 -4.71 -24.69
CA ASN A 286 -15.36 -6.09 -25.12
C ASN A 286 -14.52 -6.47 -26.35
N ASP A 287 -13.70 -5.54 -26.85
CA ASP A 287 -12.86 -5.77 -28.03
C ASP A 287 -11.50 -6.34 -27.59
N GLU A 288 -11.14 -7.49 -28.16
CA GLU A 288 -9.89 -8.20 -27.88
C GLU A 288 -8.68 -7.60 -28.59
N ASN A 289 -8.88 -6.84 -29.68
CA ASN A 289 -7.81 -6.32 -30.55
C ASN A 289 -7.34 -4.91 -30.19
N VAL A 290 -7.76 -4.39 -29.04
CA VAL A 290 -7.45 -3.01 -28.63
C VAL A 290 -6.17 -2.97 -27.81
N VAL A 291 -5.34 -1.96 -28.06
CA VAL A 291 -4.17 -1.68 -27.24
C VAL A 291 -4.61 -1.33 -25.82
N MET A 292 -4.22 -2.18 -24.87
CA MET A 292 -4.51 -2.00 -23.45
C MET A 292 -3.43 -1.17 -22.76
N ASN A 293 -3.81 -0.46 -21.71
CA ASN A 293 -2.94 0.36 -20.87
C ASN A 293 -3.19 0.01 -19.38
N SER A 294 -2.11 0.00 -18.59
CA SER A 294 -2.09 -0.31 -17.16
C SER A 294 -1.85 0.91 -16.26
N ASP A 295 -1.91 2.13 -16.79
CA ASP A 295 -1.61 3.37 -16.06
C ASP A 295 -2.48 3.57 -14.81
N ALA A 296 -3.69 3.00 -14.79
CA ALA A 296 -4.60 3.13 -13.65
C ALA A 296 -4.05 2.51 -12.35
N ILE A 297 -3.10 1.57 -12.45
CA ILE A 297 -2.48 0.88 -11.30
C ILE A 297 -1.12 1.47 -10.89
N VAL A 298 -0.58 2.44 -11.64
CA VAL A 298 0.75 3.02 -11.42
C VAL A 298 0.68 4.14 -10.38
N ASN A 299 0.58 3.76 -9.10
CA ASN A 299 0.39 4.73 -8.01
C ASN A 299 1.68 5.41 -7.53
N LEU A 300 2.84 4.98 -8.02
CA LEU A 300 4.15 5.49 -7.58
C LEU A 300 4.54 6.83 -8.24
N ASP A 301 3.86 7.22 -9.32
CA ASP A 301 4.17 8.41 -10.11
C ASP A 301 3.46 9.67 -9.53
N ILE A 302 3.96 10.15 -8.39
CA ILE A 302 3.38 11.25 -7.59
C ILE A 302 3.02 12.51 -8.42
N PRO A 303 3.84 12.96 -9.40
CA PRO A 303 3.51 14.13 -10.24
C PRO A 303 2.23 13.96 -11.06
N LYS A 304 1.91 12.73 -11.50
CA LYS A 304 0.67 12.43 -12.25
C LYS A 304 -0.54 12.33 -11.33
N VAL A 305 -0.35 11.91 -10.09
CA VAL A 305 -1.41 11.77 -9.08
C VAL A 305 -1.86 13.13 -8.53
N GLY A 306 -0.94 14.08 -8.34
CA GLY A 306 -1.20 15.36 -7.67
C GLY A 306 -1.93 16.44 -8.49
N LYS A 307 -2.13 16.25 -9.81
CA LYS A 307 -2.66 17.32 -10.68
C LYS A 307 -4.19 17.42 -10.74
N LYS A 308 -4.95 16.41 -10.31
CA LYS A 308 -6.43 16.41 -10.43
C LYS A 308 -7.06 15.64 -9.25
N SER A 309 -7.33 16.34 -8.16
CA SER A 309 -7.51 15.75 -6.83
C SER A 309 -8.98 15.45 -6.47
N GLY A 310 -9.27 14.19 -6.13
CA GLY A 310 -10.39 13.78 -5.27
C GLY A 310 -9.88 13.19 -3.95
N CYS A 311 -10.77 13.01 -2.95
CA CYS A 311 -10.41 12.49 -1.62
C CYS A 311 -9.66 11.14 -1.66
N LEU A 312 -10.12 10.21 -2.52
CA LEU A 312 -9.55 8.87 -2.69
C LEU A 312 -8.14 8.88 -3.30
N THR A 313 -7.92 9.76 -4.29
CA THR A 313 -6.60 9.99 -4.89
C THR A 313 -5.63 10.56 -3.85
N GLY A 314 -6.10 11.48 -2.99
CA GLY A 314 -5.33 12.01 -1.87
C GLY A 314 -4.99 10.96 -0.82
N LEU A 315 -5.90 10.03 -0.51
CA LEU A 315 -5.69 8.93 0.43
C LEU A 315 -4.72 7.87 -0.10
N ALA A 316 -4.79 7.51 -1.38
CA ALA A 316 -3.83 6.60 -2.01
C ALA A 316 -2.44 7.23 -2.14
N THR A 317 -2.39 8.53 -2.45
CA THR A 317 -1.14 9.32 -2.37
C THR A 317 -0.63 9.34 -0.94
N LYS A 318 -1.51 9.45 0.06
CA LYS A 318 -1.13 9.37 1.47
C LYS A 318 -0.60 8.00 1.84
N VAL A 319 -1.11 6.88 1.34
CA VAL A 319 -0.53 5.54 1.61
C VAL A 319 0.81 5.36 0.91
N ALA A 320 0.95 5.73 -0.36
CA ALA A 320 2.25 5.76 -1.04
C ALA A 320 3.23 6.70 -0.30
N ASN A 321 2.73 7.85 0.16
CA ASN A 321 3.45 8.77 1.01
C ASN A 321 3.64 8.23 2.41
N GLU A 322 2.85 7.31 2.96
CA GLU A 322 2.98 6.78 4.32
C GLU A 322 4.10 5.74 4.36
N TYR A 323 4.33 5.01 3.26
CA TYR A 323 5.61 4.31 3.05
C TYR A 323 6.78 5.31 2.95
N HIS A 324 6.61 6.45 2.28
CA HIS A 324 7.62 7.53 2.29
C HIS A 324 7.70 8.32 3.61
N THR A 325 6.66 8.29 4.44
CA THR A 325 6.52 9.05 5.70
C THR A 325 6.99 8.17 6.83
N GLU A 326 6.86 6.85 6.76
CA GLU A 326 7.59 5.93 7.64
C GLU A 326 9.11 6.10 7.41
N ILE A 327 9.53 6.35 6.16
CA ILE A 327 10.89 6.77 5.82
C ILE A 327 11.18 8.17 6.38
N ALA A 328 10.30 9.16 6.21
CA ALA A 328 10.48 10.53 6.71
C ALA A 328 10.38 10.65 8.25
N GLN A 329 9.68 9.73 8.91
CA GLN A 329 9.41 9.67 10.34
C GLN A 329 10.49 8.86 11.04
N LYS A 330 11.03 7.81 10.39
CA LYS A 330 12.33 7.25 10.75
C LYS A 330 13.40 8.32 10.57
N MET A 331 13.44 9.05 9.46
CA MET A 331 14.38 10.17 9.26
C MET A 331 14.19 11.29 10.29
N SER A 332 12.97 11.68 10.63
CA SER A 332 12.68 12.69 11.66
C SER A 332 13.05 12.19 13.05
N GLN A 333 12.84 10.90 13.36
CA GLN A 333 13.36 10.29 14.59
C GLN A 333 14.89 10.29 14.59
N ILE A 334 15.53 9.91 13.49
CA ILE A 334 16.99 9.92 13.31
C ILE A 334 17.53 11.35 13.50
N PHE A 335 16.94 12.35 12.83
CA PHE A 335 17.30 13.78 12.97
C PHE A 335 16.98 14.36 14.35
N TYR A 336 15.86 13.99 14.97
CA TYR A 336 15.48 14.41 16.32
C TYR A 336 16.41 13.82 17.36
N ILE A 337 16.76 12.54 17.22
CA ILE A 337 17.76 11.85 18.03
C ILE A 337 19.14 12.54 17.83
N PHE A 338 19.53 12.86 16.59
CA PHE A 338 20.76 13.61 16.30
C PHE A 338 20.76 15.04 16.89
N SER A 339 19.62 15.73 16.85
CA SER A 339 19.47 17.11 17.35
C SER A 339 19.38 17.20 18.87
N LYS A 340 18.69 16.25 19.52
CA LYS A 340 18.51 16.23 20.97
C LYS A 340 19.82 15.87 21.69
N LYS A 341 20.63 14.97 21.12
CA LYS A 341 21.94 14.60 21.69
C LYS A 341 23.02 15.66 21.45
N LYS A 342 22.99 16.35 20.30
CA LYS A 342 23.83 17.55 20.07
C LYS A 342 23.58 18.64 21.12
N LYS A 343 22.31 18.89 21.48
CA LYS A 343 21.96 19.81 22.59
C LYS A 343 22.49 19.36 23.95
N ILE A 344 22.63 18.05 24.18
CA ILE A 344 23.18 17.50 25.44
C ILE A 344 24.71 17.58 25.44
N GLU A 345 25.37 17.33 24.30
CA GLU A 345 26.81 17.51 24.12
C GLU A 345 27.21 18.99 24.25
N ASP A 346 26.49 19.90 23.58
CA ASP A 346 26.70 21.35 23.71
C ASP A 346 26.49 21.80 25.17
N HIS A 347 25.40 21.39 25.84
CA HIS A 347 25.19 21.71 27.26
C HIS A 347 26.23 21.10 28.21
N GLY A 348 26.77 19.92 27.88
CA GLY A 348 27.84 19.25 28.63
C GLY A 348 29.21 19.90 28.47
N GLU A 349 29.51 20.45 27.29
CA GLU A 349 30.68 21.31 27.07
C GLU A 349 30.52 22.66 27.77
N TYR A 350 29.35 23.30 27.68
CA TYR A 350 29.09 24.56 28.40
C TYR A 350 29.20 24.40 29.93
N THR A 351 28.76 23.28 30.52
CA THR A 351 28.92 23.04 31.97
C THR A 351 30.36 22.71 32.36
N LYS A 352 31.15 22.07 31.49
CA LYS A 352 32.60 21.86 31.73
C LYS A 352 33.41 23.15 31.61
N VAL A 353 33.03 24.07 30.72
CA VAL A 353 33.68 25.38 30.58
C VAL A 353 33.34 26.31 31.76
N VAL A 354 32.13 26.21 32.33
CA VAL A 354 31.73 27.00 33.51
C VAL A 354 32.23 26.39 34.83
N ALA A 355 32.41 25.07 34.92
CA ALA A 355 33.01 24.40 36.09
C ALA A 355 34.55 24.43 36.12
N GLY A 356 35.17 24.93 35.04
CA GLY A 356 36.62 25.12 34.92
C GLY A 356 37.07 26.59 34.95
N ALA A 357 36.20 27.50 35.41
CA ALA A 357 36.48 28.93 35.59
C ALA A 357 36.52 29.33 37.07
#